data_AF-A0A1G8EEW2-F1
#
_entry.id   AF-A0A1G8EEW2-F1
#
_cell.length_a   1.000
_cell.length_b   1.000
_cell.length_c   1.000
_cell.angle_alpha   90.00
_cell.angle_beta   90.00
_cell.angle_gamma   90.00
#
_symmetry.space_group_name_H-M   'P 1'
#
loop_
_entity.id
_entity.type
_entity.pdbx_description
1 polymer ?
#
loop_
_entity_poly.entity_id
_entity_poly.type
_entity_poly.pdbx_seq_one_letter_code
_entity_poly.pdbx_strand_id
1 'polypeptide(L)'
;MRKSIRAVLSSTACLASLLLAPAGFHPPAADASASSVIAPAKPKPPRNQPPAAPQPAPSGRTVNSKSPATSPFWNRLRNFKAGARHDDKYVYEWDYLHGDIERFNKKTRKHAGSLEPVNGTPYKPAVPTHRPKTKW
;
A
#
# COMPACT_ATOMS: atom_id res chain seq x y z
N MET A 1 -35.19 24.45 17.83
CA MET A 1 -36.33 23.52 17.74
C MET A 1 -35.79 22.09 17.66
N ARG A 2 -36.09 21.27 18.68
CA ARG A 2 -35.69 19.85 18.74
C ARG A 2 -36.81 19.03 18.10
N LYS A 3 -36.49 18.12 17.18
CA LYS A 3 -37.42 17.04 16.80
C LYS A 3 -36.68 15.71 16.94
N SER A 4 -37.15 14.95 17.92
CA SER A 4 -36.81 13.56 18.19
C SER A 4 -37.89 12.70 17.54
N ILE A 5 -37.50 11.64 16.84
CA ILE A 5 -38.40 10.51 16.52
C ILE A 5 -37.62 9.22 16.73
N ARG A 6 -38.13 8.37 17.63
CA ARG A 6 -37.79 6.96 17.80
C ARG A 6 -38.82 6.10 17.06
N ALA A 7 -38.39 4.98 16.49
CA ALA A 7 -39.10 3.70 16.34
C ALA A 7 -38.08 2.70 15.76
N VAL A 8 -37.67 1.57 16.36
CA VAL A 8 -38.31 0.44 17.05
C VAL A 8 -38.77 -0.69 16.09
N LEU A 9 -38.07 -1.83 16.26
CA LEU A 9 -38.42 -3.25 16.07
C LEU A 9 -38.46 -3.94 14.70
N SER A 10 -38.08 -5.23 14.79
CA SER A 10 -38.57 -6.42 14.07
C SER A 10 -37.57 -7.00 13.06
N SER A 11 -37.31 -8.31 12.97
CA SER A 11 -37.61 -9.51 13.74
C SER A 11 -36.78 -10.64 13.10
N THR A 12 -36.40 -11.61 13.92
CA THR A 12 -36.18 -13.04 13.63
C THR A 12 -35.84 -13.50 12.20
N ALA A 13 -34.79 -14.31 12.07
CA ALA A 13 -34.95 -15.75 11.83
C ALA A 13 -33.60 -16.49 11.96
N CYS A 14 -33.55 -17.42 12.92
CA CYS A 14 -32.59 -18.50 12.93
C CYS A 14 -32.94 -19.48 11.82
N LEU A 15 -31.95 -19.94 11.06
CA LEU A 15 -32.01 -21.24 10.38
C LEU A 15 -30.69 -21.96 10.63
N ALA A 16 -30.73 -22.83 11.65
CA ALA A 16 -29.76 -23.87 11.87
C ALA A 16 -30.13 -25.05 10.96
N SER A 17 -29.29 -25.36 9.98
CA SER A 17 -29.36 -26.61 9.23
C SER A 17 -28.29 -27.56 9.75
N LEU A 18 -28.75 -28.56 10.49
CA LEU A 18 -27.99 -29.71 10.97
C LEU A 18 -28.08 -30.80 9.89
N LEU A 19 -26.95 -31.25 9.35
CA LEU A 19 -26.90 -32.47 8.53
C LEU A 19 -25.78 -33.37 9.03
N LEU A 20 -26.23 -34.61 9.24
CA LEU A 20 -25.65 -35.78 9.89
C LEU A 20 -24.52 -36.40 9.05
N ALA A 21 -23.38 -36.73 9.67
CA ALA A 21 -22.34 -37.56 9.08
C ALA A 21 -22.24 -38.89 9.85
N PRO A 22 -22.21 -40.06 9.17
CA PRO A 22 -21.96 -41.33 9.82
C PRO A 22 -20.46 -41.55 10.10
N ALA A 23 -20.21 -42.20 11.23
CA ALA A 23 -18.91 -42.61 11.73
C ALA A 23 -18.33 -43.82 10.96
N GLY A 24 -17.00 -43.85 10.84
CA GLY A 24 -16.23 -45.09 10.79
C GLY A 24 -15.40 -45.34 9.52
N PHE A 25 -14.13 -44.94 9.53
CA PHE A 25 -13.06 -45.73 8.89
C PHE A 25 -11.72 -45.48 9.58
N HIS A 26 -11.07 -46.55 10.03
CA HIS A 26 -9.76 -46.55 10.69
C HIS A 26 -8.60 -46.41 9.67
N PRO A 27 -7.43 -45.89 10.09
CA PRO A 27 -6.28 -45.64 9.24
C PRO A 27 -5.35 -46.86 9.06
N PRO A 28 -4.64 -46.99 7.93
CA PRO A 28 -3.34 -47.65 7.90
C PRO A 28 -2.19 -46.64 8.09
N ALA A 29 -1.21 -47.06 8.88
CA ALA A 29 0.05 -46.38 9.15
C ALA A 29 1.06 -46.50 7.99
N ALA A 30 2.08 -45.64 8.04
CA ALA A 30 3.25 -45.47 7.15
C ALA A 30 2.92 -44.77 5.82
N ASP A 31 3.67 -43.76 5.35
CA ASP A 31 5.10 -43.51 5.48
C ASP A 31 5.39 -41.99 5.39
N ALA A 32 6.52 -41.58 5.93
CA ALA A 32 6.99 -40.21 6.00
C ALA A 32 7.50 -39.71 4.64
N SER A 33 7.02 -38.54 4.22
CA SER A 33 7.79 -37.61 3.38
C SER A 33 7.20 -36.21 3.51
N ALA A 34 7.77 -35.48 4.47
CA ALA A 34 7.53 -34.06 4.63
C ALA A 34 8.17 -33.30 3.45
N SER A 35 7.35 -32.70 2.60
CA SER A 35 7.74 -31.54 1.79
C SER A 35 6.80 -30.40 2.14
N SER A 36 7.11 -29.75 3.25
CA SER A 36 6.50 -28.50 3.67
C SER A 36 6.82 -27.43 2.64
N VAL A 37 5.87 -27.12 1.76
CA VAL A 37 5.84 -25.86 1.01
C VAL A 37 5.66 -24.72 2.00
N ILE A 38 6.79 -24.22 2.49
CA ILE A 38 6.89 -23.00 3.29
C ILE A 38 6.50 -21.84 2.38
N ALA A 39 5.37 -21.20 2.68
CA ALA A 39 5.07 -19.86 2.16
C ALA A 39 6.26 -18.94 2.49
N PRO A 40 6.77 -18.12 1.55
CA PRO A 40 7.83 -17.19 1.90
C PRO A 40 7.26 -16.17 2.88
N ALA A 41 7.63 -16.32 4.15
CA ALA A 41 7.51 -15.26 5.14
C ALA A 41 8.17 -14.01 4.53
N LYS A 42 7.42 -12.90 4.42
CA LYS A 42 8.02 -11.61 4.06
C LYS A 42 9.13 -11.34 5.09
N PRO A 43 10.42 -11.26 4.70
CA PRO A 43 11.46 -10.98 5.67
C PRO A 43 11.21 -9.58 6.22
N LYS A 44 11.11 -9.48 7.55
CA LYS A 44 11.20 -8.21 8.27
C LYS A 44 12.53 -7.56 7.86
N PRO A 45 12.55 -6.32 7.34
CA PRO A 45 13.81 -5.72 6.91
C PRO A 45 14.74 -5.61 8.13
N PRO A 46 15.97 -6.14 8.07
CA PRO A 46 16.93 -6.01 9.16
C PRO A 46 17.28 -4.53 9.33
N ARG A 47 17.25 -4.07 10.58
CA ARG A 47 17.35 -2.66 10.99
C ARG A 47 18.70 -1.99 10.64
N ASN A 48 19.71 -2.74 10.18
CA ASN A 48 21.08 -2.26 9.97
C ASN A 48 21.69 -2.71 8.62
N GLN A 49 20.99 -2.55 7.48
CA GLN A 49 21.67 -2.66 6.18
C GLN A 49 22.25 -1.29 5.77
N PRO A 50 23.56 -1.19 5.43
CA PRO A 50 24.10 -0.03 4.73
C PRO A 50 23.37 0.14 3.39
N PRO A 51 23.24 1.37 2.85
CA PRO A 51 22.46 1.61 1.64
C PRO A 51 23.00 0.74 0.52
N ALA A 52 22.15 -0.18 0.03
CA ALA A 52 22.45 -0.98 -1.14
C ALA A 52 22.92 -0.05 -2.26
N ALA A 53 24.04 -0.42 -2.89
CA ALA A 53 24.64 0.27 -4.02
C ALA A 53 23.55 0.72 -5.03
N PRO A 54 23.73 1.86 -5.72
CA PRO A 54 22.74 2.39 -6.66
C PRO A 54 22.42 1.32 -7.70
N GLN A 55 21.25 0.71 -7.55
CA GLN A 55 20.68 -0.20 -8.54
C GLN A 55 20.59 0.60 -9.85
N PRO A 56 21.11 0.10 -10.99
CA PRO A 56 20.95 0.78 -12.26
C PRO A 56 19.46 1.03 -12.49
N ALA A 57 19.09 2.29 -12.75
CA ALA A 57 17.70 2.70 -12.87
C ALA A 57 16.98 1.76 -13.85
N PRO A 58 16.01 0.93 -13.40
CA PRO A 58 15.22 0.17 -14.34
C PRO A 58 14.38 1.20 -15.10
N SER A 59 14.69 1.40 -16.38
CA SER A 59 13.81 2.09 -17.32
C SER A 59 12.60 1.19 -17.58
N GLY A 60 11.71 1.08 -16.60
CA GLY A 60 10.66 0.07 -16.59
C GLY A 60 9.55 0.50 -15.68
N ARG A 61 8.70 1.39 -16.18
CA ARG A 61 7.43 1.80 -15.56
C ARG A 61 6.67 0.56 -15.10
N THR A 62 6.58 0.32 -13.79
CA THR A 62 5.69 -0.73 -13.26
C THR A 62 4.25 -0.25 -13.46
N VAL A 63 3.60 -0.79 -14.48
CA VAL A 63 2.25 -0.41 -14.94
C VAL A 63 1.13 -0.66 -13.92
N ASN A 64 1.44 -1.26 -12.76
CA ASN A 64 0.45 -1.69 -11.78
C ASN A 64 0.07 -0.61 -10.74
N SER A 65 0.67 0.58 -10.84
CA SER A 65 0.49 1.68 -9.89
C SER A 65 -0.32 2.83 -10.49
N LYS A 66 -1.49 2.56 -11.09
CA LYS A 66 -2.37 3.63 -11.59
C LYS A 66 -3.06 4.42 -10.47
N SER A 67 -3.07 3.90 -9.24
CA SER A 67 -3.75 4.52 -8.11
C SER A 67 -2.82 4.67 -6.90
N PRO A 68 -3.02 5.72 -6.08
CA PRO A 68 -2.26 5.89 -4.85
C PRO A 68 -2.47 4.74 -3.86
N ALA A 69 -3.66 4.13 -3.85
CA ALA A 69 -4.00 3.05 -2.93
C ALA A 69 -3.16 1.79 -3.14
N THR A 70 -2.74 1.50 -4.38
CA THR A 70 -1.94 0.33 -4.71
C THR A 70 -0.44 0.55 -4.55
N SER A 71 0.01 1.76 -4.19
CA SER A 71 1.42 2.11 -4.05
C SER A 71 1.93 1.88 -2.62
N PRO A 72 2.84 0.92 -2.39
CA PRO A 72 3.48 0.72 -1.09
C PRO A 72 4.27 1.95 -0.62
N PHE A 73 5.00 2.62 -1.54
CA PHE A 73 5.75 3.82 -1.19
C PHE A 73 4.82 4.97 -0.76
N TRP A 74 3.68 5.16 -1.43
CA TRP A 74 2.72 6.19 -1.08
C TRP A 74 2.09 5.94 0.30
N ASN A 75 1.69 4.69 0.55
CA ASN A 75 0.97 4.29 1.75
C ASN A 75 1.80 4.38 3.04
N ARG A 76 3.14 4.35 2.95
CA ARG A 76 4.03 4.54 4.12
C ARG A 76 4.26 6.00 4.50
N LEU A 77 3.90 6.96 3.65
CA LEU A 77 4.13 8.37 3.91
C LEU A 77 3.02 8.96 4.79
N ARG A 78 3.38 9.98 5.57
CA ARG A 78 2.42 10.66 6.45
C ARG A 78 1.45 11.50 5.63
N ASN A 79 0.19 11.57 6.07
CA ASN A 79 -0.81 12.45 5.48
C ASN A 79 -0.36 13.91 5.55
N PHE A 80 -0.62 14.67 4.48
CA PHE A 80 -0.39 16.10 4.40
C PHE A 80 -1.64 16.83 3.87
N LYS A 81 -1.55 18.14 3.70
CA LYS A 81 -2.66 18.98 3.19
C LYS A 81 -3.14 18.51 1.81
N ALA A 82 -4.43 18.69 1.53
CA ALA A 82 -5.07 18.43 0.23
C ALA A 82 -4.80 17.04 -0.38
N GLY A 83 -4.70 16.00 0.44
CA GLY A 83 -4.46 14.64 -0.04
C GLY A 83 -3.03 14.36 -0.48
N ALA A 84 -2.12 15.33 -0.33
CA ALA A 84 -0.69 15.10 -0.47
C ALA A 84 -0.16 14.24 0.69
N ARG A 85 1.07 13.77 0.53
CA ARG A 85 1.82 13.05 1.55
C ARG A 85 3.12 13.78 1.87
N HIS A 86 3.75 13.50 3.01
CA HIS A 86 5.02 14.13 3.33
C HIS A 86 5.91 13.24 4.20
N ASP A 87 7.21 13.53 4.15
CA ASP A 87 8.20 13.10 5.14
C ASP A 87 8.82 14.35 5.81
N ASP A 88 10.03 14.25 6.34
CA ASP A 88 10.70 15.36 7.01
C ASP A 88 11.21 16.43 6.04
N LYS A 89 11.57 16.04 4.82
CA LYS A 89 12.26 16.89 3.83
C LYS A 89 11.40 17.24 2.62
N TYR A 90 10.44 16.39 2.29
CA TYR A 90 9.69 16.44 1.04
C TYR A 90 8.18 16.35 1.26
N VAL A 91 7.46 16.93 0.30
CA VAL A 91 6.03 16.74 0.08
C VAL A 91 5.87 15.97 -1.22
N TYR A 92 4.91 15.06 -1.25
CA TYR A 92 4.66 14.13 -2.32
C TYR A 92 3.23 14.30 -2.82
N GLU A 93 3.08 14.39 -4.13
CA GLU A 93 1.78 14.47 -4.77
C GLU A 93 1.63 13.32 -5.75
N TRP A 94 0.44 12.73 -5.80
CA TRP A 94 0.14 11.74 -6.81
C TRP A 94 -0.09 12.43 -8.15
N ASP A 95 0.56 11.94 -9.21
CA ASP A 95 0.22 12.30 -10.58
C ASP A 95 -0.71 11.23 -11.16
N TYR A 96 -1.98 11.59 -11.31
CA TYR A 96 -2.99 10.69 -11.87
C TYR A 96 -2.84 10.48 -13.38
N LEU A 97 -2.17 11.38 -14.09
CA LEU A 97 -1.95 11.24 -15.53
C LEU A 97 -0.87 10.20 -15.82
N HIS A 98 0.17 10.17 -14.99
CA HIS A 98 1.34 9.31 -15.20
C HIS A 98 1.35 8.07 -14.31
N GLY A 99 0.63 8.08 -13.18
CA GLY A 99 0.69 7.03 -12.17
C GLY A 99 2.04 7.00 -11.47
N ASP A 100 2.63 8.18 -11.24
CA ASP A 100 3.88 8.35 -10.49
C ASP A 100 3.69 9.34 -9.34
N ILE A 101 4.76 9.51 -8.55
CA ILE A 101 4.74 10.36 -7.36
C ILE A 101 5.66 11.55 -7.58
N GLU A 102 5.09 12.73 -7.71
CA GLU A 102 5.81 13.99 -7.80
C GLU A 102 6.39 14.34 -6.42
N ARG A 103 7.69 14.60 -6.34
CA ARG A 103 8.39 14.97 -5.09
C ARG A 103 8.76 16.44 -5.11
N PHE A 104 8.41 17.17 -4.04
CA PHE A 104 8.73 18.58 -3.86
C PHE A 104 9.49 18.82 -2.58
N ASN A 105 10.49 19.69 -2.59
CA ASN A 105 11.18 20.09 -1.37
C ASN A 105 10.22 20.89 -0.47
N LYS A 106 10.08 20.47 0.79
CA LYS A 106 9.13 21.07 1.73
C LYS A 106 9.42 22.53 2.05
N LYS A 107 10.71 22.92 2.10
CA LYS A 107 11.17 24.28 2.40
C LYS A 107 11.08 25.21 1.19
N THR A 108 11.57 24.76 0.04
CA THR A 108 11.70 25.62 -1.15
C THR A 108 10.54 25.50 -2.14
N ARG A 109 9.66 24.50 -1.97
CA ARG A 109 8.56 24.15 -2.88
C ARG A 109 9.02 23.90 -4.33
N LYS A 110 10.31 23.60 -4.53
CA LYS A 110 10.86 23.23 -5.83
C LYS A 110 10.60 21.75 -6.11
N HIS A 111 10.23 21.43 -7.35
CA HIS A 111 10.14 20.05 -7.82
C HIS A 111 11.51 19.37 -7.75
N ALA A 112 11.53 18.14 -7.27
CA ALA A 112 12.71 17.33 -6.98
C ALA A 112 12.69 15.98 -7.72
N GLY A 113 11.90 15.88 -8.79
CA GLY A 113 11.76 14.70 -9.63
C GLY A 113 10.54 13.86 -9.28
N SER A 114 10.21 12.94 -10.19
CA SER A 114 9.13 11.98 -10.02
C SER A 114 9.69 10.61 -9.59
N LEU A 115 8.97 9.95 -8.71
CA LEU A 115 9.35 8.68 -8.11
C LEU A 115 8.48 7.53 -8.61
N GLU A 116 9.09 6.36 -8.69
CA GLU A 116 8.40 5.10 -8.94
C GLU A 116 7.50 4.75 -7.73
N PRO A 117 6.23 4.37 -7.91
CA PRO A 117 5.30 4.18 -6.78
C PRO A 117 5.51 2.91 -5.95
N VAL A 118 6.20 1.89 -6.45
CA VAL A 118 6.48 0.66 -5.70
C VAL A 118 7.56 0.91 -4.66
N ASN A 119 8.72 1.45 -5.07
CA ASN A 119 9.91 1.56 -4.22
C ASN A 119 10.32 3.01 -3.90
N GLY A 120 9.78 4.01 -4.59
CA GLY A 120 10.15 5.42 -4.41
C GLY A 120 11.44 5.84 -5.08
N THR A 121 11.96 5.04 -6.02
CA THR A 121 13.20 5.36 -6.73
C THR A 121 12.94 6.53 -7.69
N PRO A 122 13.75 7.59 -7.65
CA PRO A 122 13.63 8.69 -8.60
C PRO A 122 13.97 8.20 -10.00
N TYR A 123 13.10 8.49 -10.97
CA TYR A 123 13.32 8.11 -12.37
C TYR A 123 13.15 9.28 -13.35
N LYS A 124 12.48 10.37 -12.95
CA LYS A 124 12.46 11.63 -13.69
C LYS A 124 13.27 12.70 -12.95
N PRO A 125 14.02 13.55 -13.67
CA PRO A 125 14.79 14.62 -13.07
C PRO A 125 13.88 15.75 -12.52
N ALA A 126 14.48 16.65 -11.73
CA ALA A 126 13.82 17.85 -11.27
C ALA A 126 13.48 18.79 -12.44
N VAL A 127 12.32 19.43 -12.36
CA VAL A 127 11.84 20.41 -13.35
C VAL A 127 11.65 21.74 -12.64
N PRO A 128 12.54 22.74 -12.81
CA PRO A 128 12.53 23.96 -12.00
C PRO A 128 11.24 24.77 -12.06
N THR A 129 10.54 24.68 -13.19
CA THR A 129 9.27 25.38 -13.43
C THR A 129 8.07 24.64 -12.82
N HIS A 130 8.20 23.35 -12.49
CA HIS A 130 7.10 22.57 -11.93
C HIS A 130 6.89 22.92 -10.45
N ARG A 131 5.63 23.21 -10.11
CA ARG A 131 5.21 23.62 -8.76
C ARG A 131 4.21 22.61 -8.22
N PRO A 132 4.18 22.42 -6.89
CA PRO A 132 3.18 21.55 -6.29
C PRO A 132 1.78 22.09 -6.55
N LYS A 133 0.85 21.18 -6.83
CA LYS A 133 -0.58 21.49 -7.00
C LYS A 133 -1.17 21.95 -5.68
N THR A 134 -0.73 21.36 -4.58
CA THR A 134 -1.13 21.71 -3.23
C THR A 134 -0.46 23.01 -2.81
N LYS A 135 -1.27 23.92 -2.27
CA LYS A 135 -0.79 25.14 -1.59
C LYS A 135 -0.58 24.83 -0.10
N TRP A 136 0.62 25.07 0.42
CA TRP A 136 0.93 24.90 1.85
C TRP A 136 1.85 25.98 2.37
#